data_AF-A0A1I5G9I6-F1
#
_entry.id   AF-A0A1I5G9I6-F1
#
_cell.length_a   1.000
_cell.length_b   1.000
_cell.length_c   1.000
_cell.angle_alpha   90.00
_cell.angle_beta   90.00
_cell.angle_gamma   90.00
#
_symmetry.space_group_name_H-M   'P 1'
#
loop_
_entity.id
_entity.type
_entity.pdbx_description
1 polymer ?
#
loop_
_entity_poly.entity_id
_entity_poly.type
_entity_poly.pdbx_seq_one_letter_code
_entity_poly.pdbx_strand_id
1 'polypeptide(L)'
;MTGDKPSHNIDERIGESGSAGRLEIDTPVVADGPELYRITRDSAVLDVNSSYAYLLWCRDFAQTSAVARIDGAVVGFVTGYIRPDAPDTLVVWQIAVDASQRGGGVASRLLGHLVDRVQPRGIRYLETTITPDNAASIKLFTALARSRSAELQRSELFTADLFPDAHLGEDLYRIGPFAAAPAVAAANGR
;
A
#
# COMPACT_ATOMS: atom_id res chain seq x y z
N MET A 1 37.38 1.83 60.36
CA MET A 1 37.61 0.76 59.38
C MET A 1 36.63 -0.38 59.67
N THR A 2 35.99 -0.88 58.60
CA THR A 2 35.31 -2.18 58.42
C THR A 2 34.10 -2.55 59.29
N GLY A 3 32.95 -2.76 58.65
CA GLY A 3 31.79 -3.44 59.22
C GLY A 3 30.50 -3.17 58.46
N ASP A 4 30.32 -3.87 57.34
CA ASP A 4 29.21 -3.79 56.39
C ASP A 4 27.87 -4.29 56.98
N LYS A 5 26.73 -3.67 56.60
CA LYS A 5 25.36 -4.11 56.94
C LYS A 5 24.66 -4.59 55.66
N PRO A 6 23.97 -5.75 55.67
CA PRO A 6 23.32 -6.25 54.46
C PRO A 6 21.85 -5.80 54.32
N SER A 7 21.44 -5.80 53.05
CA SER A 7 20.09 -6.00 52.49
C SER A 7 19.02 -4.91 52.66
N HIS A 8 18.66 -4.29 51.52
CA HIS A 8 17.28 -4.22 51.05
C HIS A 8 17.26 -4.37 49.53
N ASN A 9 16.57 -5.42 49.06
CA ASN A 9 16.18 -5.61 47.67
C ASN A 9 15.27 -4.47 47.23
N ILE A 10 15.56 -3.91 46.06
CA ILE A 10 14.56 -3.30 45.18
C ILE A 10 14.97 -3.67 43.77
N ASP A 11 14.55 -4.86 43.40
CA ASP A 11 14.23 -5.21 42.04
C ASP A 11 12.89 -4.52 41.74
N GLU A 12 12.83 -3.65 40.72
CA GLU A 12 11.67 -3.58 39.82
C GLU A 12 11.82 -2.53 38.71
N ARG A 13 11.62 -3.06 37.48
CA ARG A 13 10.96 -2.46 36.32
C ARG A 13 11.72 -1.38 35.56
N ILE A 14 12.69 -1.85 34.76
CA ILE A 14 12.93 -1.25 33.45
C ILE A 14 11.76 -1.67 32.56
N GLY A 15 10.96 -0.68 32.16
CA GLY A 15 9.82 -0.87 31.27
C GLY A 15 10.25 -1.54 29.96
N GLU A 16 9.57 -2.64 29.65
CA GLU A 16 9.56 -3.20 28.30
C GLU A 16 8.97 -2.15 27.35
N SER A 17 9.85 -1.48 26.61
CA SER A 17 9.49 -0.74 25.42
C SER A 17 8.92 -1.76 24.43
N GLY A 18 7.60 -1.76 24.26
CA GLY A 18 6.88 -2.68 23.38
C GLY A 18 7.53 -2.75 22.00
N SER A 19 7.98 -3.94 21.63
CA SER A 19 8.44 -4.23 20.27
C SER A 19 7.24 -4.06 19.33
N ALA A 20 7.13 -2.92 18.66
CA ALA A 20 6.22 -2.80 17.52
C ALA A 20 6.64 -3.86 16.50
N GLY A 21 5.76 -4.82 16.23
CA GLY A 21 6.02 -5.97 15.36
C GLY A 21 6.62 -5.56 14.02
N ARG A 22 7.43 -6.42 13.42
CA ARG A 22 8.13 -6.14 12.16
C ARG A 22 7.13 -6.06 11.01
N LEU A 23 7.09 -4.93 10.29
CA LEU A 23 6.28 -4.79 9.08
C LEU A 23 6.90 -5.55 7.91
N GLU A 24 6.16 -6.50 7.37
CA GLU A 24 6.48 -7.31 6.19
C GLU A 24 5.50 -6.96 5.06
N ILE A 25 5.98 -6.94 3.81
CA ILE A 25 5.15 -6.69 2.63
C ILE A 25 5.42 -7.79 1.62
N ASP A 26 4.34 -8.41 1.15
CA ASP A 26 4.40 -9.52 0.19
C ASP A 26 3.19 -9.54 -0.75
N THR A 27 3.19 -10.47 -1.69
CA THR A 27 2.11 -10.83 -2.58
C THR A 27 0.94 -11.42 -1.79
N PRO A 28 -0.33 -11.00 -2.03
CA PRO A 28 -1.46 -11.61 -1.36
C PRO A 28 -1.64 -13.07 -1.80
N VAL A 29 -2.23 -13.86 -0.90
CA VAL A 29 -2.77 -15.19 -1.20
C VAL A 29 -4.28 -15.17 -1.01
N VAL A 30 -4.99 -16.15 -1.59
CA VAL A 30 -6.46 -16.22 -1.52
C VAL A 30 -6.98 -16.15 -0.08
N ALA A 31 -6.26 -16.74 0.88
CA ALA A 31 -6.60 -16.72 2.30
C ALA A 31 -6.58 -15.30 2.93
N ASP A 32 -5.99 -14.30 2.28
CA ASP A 32 -6.00 -12.91 2.75
C ASP A 32 -7.29 -12.16 2.40
N GLY A 33 -8.07 -12.65 1.42
CA GLY A 33 -9.26 -11.95 0.93
C GLY A 33 -10.27 -11.55 2.02
N PRO A 34 -10.55 -12.41 3.04
CA PRO A 34 -11.37 -12.02 4.19
C PRO A 34 -10.85 -10.80 4.95
N GLU A 35 -9.54 -10.66 5.12
CA GLU A 35 -8.94 -9.52 5.81
C GLU A 35 -8.96 -8.26 4.94
N LEU A 36 -8.74 -8.37 3.63
CA LEU A 36 -8.90 -7.22 2.71
C LEU A 36 -10.34 -6.69 2.75
N TYR A 37 -11.33 -7.58 2.71
CA TYR A 37 -12.74 -7.23 2.85
C TYR A 37 -13.01 -6.54 4.19
N ARG A 38 -12.52 -7.11 5.30
CA ARG A 38 -12.68 -6.56 6.64
C ARG A 38 -12.09 -5.15 6.74
N ILE A 39 -10.83 -4.96 6.32
CA ILE A 39 -10.14 -3.66 6.37
C ILE A 39 -10.89 -2.63 5.52
N THR A 40 -11.38 -2.99 4.34
CA THR A 40 -12.14 -2.07 3.48
C THR A 40 -13.43 -1.64 4.16
N ARG A 41 -14.23 -2.61 4.63
CA ARG A 41 -15.49 -2.35 5.34
C ARG A 41 -15.30 -1.48 6.57
N ASP A 42 -14.29 -1.79 7.38
CA ASP A 42 -14.02 -1.07 8.63
C ASP A 42 -13.40 0.32 8.38
N SER A 43 -12.88 0.59 7.17
CA SER A 43 -12.31 1.90 6.83
C SER A 43 -13.35 3.00 6.76
N ALA A 44 -14.59 2.67 6.37
CA ALA A 44 -15.71 3.58 6.07
C ALA A 44 -15.41 4.70 5.05
N VAL A 45 -14.30 4.60 4.32
CA VAL A 45 -13.85 5.60 3.33
C VAL A 45 -13.82 5.03 1.92
N LEU A 46 -13.64 3.71 1.79
CA LEU A 46 -13.59 3.03 0.51
C LEU A 46 -14.90 2.32 0.21
N ASP A 47 -15.27 2.30 -1.07
CA ASP A 47 -16.35 1.45 -1.55
C ASP A 47 -16.05 -0.02 -1.26
N VAL A 48 -17.00 -0.67 -0.59
CA VAL A 48 -16.88 -2.07 -0.21
C VAL A 48 -17.40 -2.92 -1.35
N ASN A 49 -16.50 -3.70 -1.97
CA ASN A 49 -16.88 -4.68 -2.96
C ASN A 49 -17.46 -5.94 -2.30
N SER A 50 -17.98 -6.88 -3.11
CA SER A 50 -18.32 -8.21 -2.59
C SER A 50 -17.09 -8.90 -2.00
N SER A 51 -17.25 -9.71 -0.95
CA SER A 51 -16.16 -10.51 -0.39
C SER A 51 -15.48 -11.40 -1.44
N TYR A 52 -16.24 -11.87 -2.43
CA TYR A 52 -15.74 -12.65 -3.56
C TYR A 52 -14.75 -11.87 -4.44
N ALA A 53 -14.97 -10.56 -4.64
CA ALA A 53 -14.05 -9.73 -5.41
C ALA A 53 -12.65 -9.71 -4.78
N TYR A 54 -12.55 -9.63 -3.46
CA TYR A 54 -11.25 -9.66 -2.76
C TYR A 54 -10.54 -11.01 -2.92
N LEU A 55 -11.27 -12.13 -2.94
CA LEU A 55 -10.69 -13.44 -3.24
C LEU A 55 -10.12 -13.49 -4.67
N LEU A 56 -10.82 -12.90 -5.65
CA LEU A 56 -10.32 -12.79 -7.02
C LEU A 56 -9.07 -11.91 -7.13
N TRP A 57 -9.03 -10.76 -6.44
CA TRP A 57 -7.83 -9.92 -6.36
C TRP A 57 -6.61 -10.69 -5.84
N CYS A 58 -6.82 -11.46 -4.78
CA CYS A 58 -5.77 -12.29 -4.20
C CYS A 58 -5.37 -13.49 -5.09
N ARG A 59 -6.22 -13.94 -6.02
CA ARG A 59 -5.93 -15.08 -6.91
C ARG A 59 -5.29 -14.63 -8.22
N ASP A 60 -5.98 -13.75 -8.94
CA ASP A 60 -5.68 -13.44 -10.35
C ASP A 60 -4.79 -12.21 -10.50
N PHE A 61 -4.86 -11.30 -9.52
CA PHE A 61 -4.15 -10.02 -9.56
C PHE A 61 -3.09 -9.91 -8.46
N ALA A 62 -2.68 -11.03 -7.87
CA ALA A 62 -1.70 -11.08 -6.80
C ALA A 62 -0.36 -10.46 -7.22
N GLN A 63 0.08 -10.72 -8.45
CA GLN A 63 1.34 -10.21 -9.00
C GLN A 63 1.39 -8.68 -9.20
N THR A 64 0.24 -8.03 -9.09
CA THR A 64 0.07 -6.56 -9.19
C THR A 64 -0.64 -6.00 -7.95
N SER A 65 -0.72 -6.78 -6.88
CA SER A 65 -1.29 -6.42 -5.58
C SER A 65 -0.29 -6.74 -4.45
N ALA A 66 -0.42 -6.12 -3.29
CA ALA A 66 0.44 -6.40 -2.13
C ALA A 66 -0.33 -6.33 -0.82
N VAL A 67 0.12 -7.08 0.18
CA VAL A 67 -0.39 -7.05 1.56
C VAL A 67 0.74 -6.69 2.51
N ALA A 68 0.39 -5.95 3.56
CA ALA A 68 1.27 -5.59 4.66
C ALA A 68 0.88 -6.42 5.88
N ARG A 69 1.87 -7.03 6.53
CA ARG A 69 1.68 -7.83 7.74
C ARG A 69 2.50 -7.31 8.91
N ILE A 70 1.93 -7.36 10.11
CA ILE A 70 2.64 -7.18 11.38
C ILE A 70 2.33 -8.42 12.21
N ASP A 71 3.36 -9.12 12.66
CA ASP A 71 3.24 -10.38 13.43
C ASP A 71 2.31 -11.41 12.75
N GLY A 72 2.38 -11.47 11.42
CA GLY A 72 1.58 -12.37 10.57
C GLY A 72 0.16 -11.88 10.23
N ALA A 73 -0.37 -10.88 10.95
CA ALA A 73 -1.70 -10.33 10.71
C ALA A 73 -1.68 -9.32 9.56
N VAL A 74 -2.65 -9.39 8.64
CA VAL A 74 -2.81 -8.38 7.57
C VAL A 74 -3.26 -7.07 8.19
N VAL A 75 -2.48 -6.01 7.97
CA VAL A 75 -2.76 -4.66 8.47
C VAL A 75 -2.95 -3.63 7.38
N GLY A 76 -2.81 -4.02 6.12
CA GLY A 76 -3.05 -3.16 4.97
C GLY A 76 -2.84 -3.90 3.66
N PHE A 77 -3.36 -3.33 2.59
CA PHE A 77 -3.23 -3.89 1.26
C PHE A 77 -3.25 -2.81 0.19
N VAL A 78 -2.78 -3.19 -0.99
CA VAL A 78 -3.00 -2.47 -2.24
C VAL A 78 -3.39 -3.47 -3.33
N THR A 79 -4.48 -3.20 -4.03
CA THR A 79 -4.92 -3.96 -5.21
C THR A 79 -4.61 -3.18 -6.47
N GLY A 80 -4.18 -3.88 -7.50
CA GLY A 80 -3.89 -3.26 -8.78
C GLY A 80 -3.73 -4.26 -9.90
N TYR A 81 -3.80 -3.78 -11.14
CA TYR A 81 -3.71 -4.57 -12.37
C TYR A 81 -2.98 -3.80 -13.46
N ILE A 82 -2.45 -4.51 -14.46
CA ILE A 82 -1.88 -3.85 -15.64
C ILE A 82 -2.99 -3.49 -16.61
N ARG A 83 -3.05 -2.24 -17.05
CA ARG A 83 -4.09 -1.78 -17.97
C ARG A 83 -3.98 -2.54 -19.30
N PRO A 84 -5.03 -3.25 -19.76
CA PRO A 84 -4.93 -4.07 -20.98
C PRO A 84 -4.53 -3.26 -22.22
N ASP A 85 -5.07 -2.04 -22.37
CA ASP A 85 -4.81 -1.17 -23.52
C ASP A 85 -3.55 -0.28 -23.35
N ALA A 86 -2.89 -0.33 -22.19
CA ALA A 86 -1.59 0.32 -21.96
C ALA A 86 -0.74 -0.54 -21.01
N PRO A 87 -0.04 -1.56 -21.55
CA PRO A 87 0.64 -2.56 -20.73
C PRO A 87 1.86 -2.03 -19.97
N ASP A 88 2.24 -0.76 -20.16
CA ASP A 88 3.25 -0.05 -19.37
C ASP A 88 2.66 0.70 -18.16
N THR A 89 1.37 0.55 -17.90
CA THR A 89 0.63 1.28 -16.87
C THR A 89 0.03 0.33 -15.83
N LEU A 90 0.42 0.50 -14.57
CA LEU A 90 -0.23 -0.12 -13.41
C LEU A 90 -1.41 0.75 -12.98
N VAL A 91 -2.60 0.16 -12.89
CA VAL A 91 -3.74 0.78 -12.22
C VAL A 91 -3.75 0.32 -10.77
N VAL A 92 -3.74 1.25 -9.82
CA VAL A 92 -4.04 0.99 -8.41
C VAL A 92 -5.52 1.24 -8.18
N TRP A 93 -6.25 0.21 -7.74
CA TRP A 93 -7.68 0.32 -7.50
C TRP A 93 -8.01 0.68 -6.05
N GLN A 94 -7.65 -0.18 -5.10
CA GLN A 94 -7.88 0.10 -3.67
C GLN A 94 -6.59 0.01 -2.89
N ILE A 95 -6.34 1.00 -2.03
CA ILE A 95 -5.28 0.97 -1.03
C ILE A 95 -5.87 1.30 0.34
N ALA A 96 -5.70 0.39 1.29
CA ALA A 96 -6.26 0.53 2.62
C ALA A 96 -5.25 0.09 3.69
N VAL A 97 -5.35 0.72 4.85
CA VAL A 97 -4.57 0.38 6.04
C VAL A 97 -5.54 0.33 7.22
N ASP A 98 -5.42 -0.72 8.02
CA ASP A 98 -6.19 -0.91 9.23
C ASP A 98 -6.04 0.31 10.16
N ALA A 99 -7.12 0.69 10.85
CA ALA A 99 -7.16 1.88 11.70
C ALA A 99 -6.05 1.87 12.76
N SER A 100 -5.67 0.69 13.26
CA SER A 100 -4.59 0.51 14.24
C SER A 100 -3.21 0.94 13.74
N GLN A 101 -3.00 1.02 12.41
CA GLN A 101 -1.71 1.31 11.79
C GLN A 101 -1.68 2.65 11.03
N ARG A 102 -2.71 3.48 11.16
CA ARG A 102 -2.75 4.81 10.51
C ARG A 102 -1.62 5.70 11.04
N GLY A 103 -1.04 6.50 10.14
CA GLY A 103 0.10 7.37 10.46
C GLY A 103 1.47 6.67 10.51
N GLY A 104 1.53 5.33 10.48
CA GLY A 104 2.78 4.56 10.49
C GLY A 104 3.49 4.41 9.13
N GLY A 105 3.04 5.11 8.09
CA GLY A 105 3.64 5.05 6.75
C GLY A 105 3.41 3.74 5.98
N VAL A 106 2.55 2.84 6.47
CA VAL A 106 2.27 1.52 5.86
C VAL A 106 1.81 1.65 4.40
N ALA A 107 0.88 2.57 4.11
CA ALA A 107 0.38 2.79 2.76
C ALA A 107 1.49 3.20 1.78
N SER A 108 2.39 4.11 2.19
CA SER A 108 3.53 4.52 1.37
C SER A 108 4.51 3.39 1.11
N ARG A 109 4.75 2.54 2.12
CA ARG A 109 5.62 1.35 1.97
C ARG A 109 4.99 0.31 1.04
N LEU A 110 3.68 0.06 1.17
CA LEU A 110 2.91 -0.82 0.27
C LEU A 110 3.03 -0.37 -1.18
N LEU A 111 2.74 0.91 -1.43
CA LEU A 111 2.73 1.49 -2.75
C LEU A 111 4.14 1.51 -3.37
N GLY A 112 5.14 1.89 -2.58
CA GLY A 112 6.54 1.85 -3.00
C GLY A 112 6.99 0.44 -3.39
N HIS A 113 6.73 -0.55 -2.53
CA HIS A 113 7.05 -1.96 -2.78
C HIS A 113 6.37 -2.49 -4.05
N LEU A 114 5.08 -2.18 -4.24
CA LEU A 114 4.35 -2.60 -5.43
C LEU A 114 5.00 -2.02 -6.70
N VAL A 115 5.32 -0.73 -6.71
CA VAL A 115 5.99 -0.07 -7.85
C VAL A 115 7.36 -0.69 -8.12
N ASP A 116 8.18 -0.89 -7.10
CA ASP A 116 9.51 -1.52 -7.24
C ASP A 116 9.43 -2.92 -7.85
N ARG A 117 8.39 -3.69 -7.51
CA ARG A 117 8.20 -5.04 -8.02
C ARG A 117 7.77 -5.06 -9.49
N VAL A 118 6.95 -4.11 -9.93
CA VAL A 118 6.40 -4.10 -11.30
C VAL A 118 7.24 -3.30 -12.29
N GLN A 119 8.02 -2.31 -11.84
CA GLN A 119 8.83 -1.45 -12.71
C GLN A 119 9.85 -2.24 -13.56
N PRO A 120 10.57 -3.25 -13.05
CA PRO A 120 11.44 -4.11 -13.87
C PRO A 120 10.71 -4.90 -14.96
N ARG A 121 9.38 -5.01 -14.89
CA ARG A 121 8.53 -5.70 -15.87
C ARG A 121 8.07 -4.78 -17.00
N GLY A 122 8.62 -3.57 -17.09
CA GLY A 122 8.29 -2.59 -18.12
C GLY A 122 7.24 -1.56 -17.72
N ILE A 123 6.78 -1.57 -16.46
CA ILE A 123 5.83 -0.56 -15.96
C ILE A 123 6.54 0.77 -15.80
N ARG A 124 5.98 1.78 -16.46
CA ARG A 124 6.46 3.16 -16.49
C ARG A 124 5.48 4.14 -15.86
N TYR A 125 4.20 3.79 -15.79
CA TYR A 125 3.17 4.68 -15.28
C TYR A 125 2.34 4.01 -14.20
N LEU A 126 1.81 4.83 -13.31
CA LEU A 126 0.78 4.45 -12.37
C LEU A 126 -0.45 5.32 -12.60
N GLU A 127 -1.62 4.71 -12.63
CA GLU A 127 -2.91 5.38 -12.63
C GLU A 127 -3.70 4.98 -11.39
N THR A 128 -4.48 5.93 -10.85
CA THR A 128 -5.46 5.71 -9.78
C THR A 128 -6.56 6.75 -9.93
N THR A 129 -7.73 6.47 -9.39
CA THR A 129 -8.80 7.45 -9.26
C THR A 129 -8.94 7.91 -7.82
N ILE A 130 -9.25 9.19 -7.59
CA ILE A 130 -9.33 9.75 -6.24
C ILE A 130 -10.46 10.77 -6.19
N THR A 131 -11.34 10.67 -5.19
CA THR A 131 -12.35 11.70 -4.90
C THR A 131 -11.69 13.00 -4.40
N PRO A 132 -12.26 14.19 -4.68
CA PRO A 132 -11.67 15.47 -4.30
C PRO A 132 -11.42 15.65 -2.80
N ASP A 133 -12.19 14.98 -1.95
CA ASP A 133 -12.14 15.06 -0.49
C ASP A 133 -11.17 14.05 0.16
N ASN A 134 -10.62 13.10 -0.62
CA ASN A 134 -9.67 12.11 -0.11
C ASN A 134 -8.24 12.67 -0.01
N ALA A 135 -8.06 13.63 0.89
CA ALA A 135 -6.78 14.29 1.14
C ALA A 135 -5.65 13.31 1.51
N ALA A 136 -5.98 12.18 2.13
CA ALA A 136 -5.01 11.14 2.48
C ALA A 136 -4.44 10.45 1.23
N SER A 137 -5.28 10.02 0.29
CA SER A 137 -4.84 9.46 -0.99
C SER A 137 -4.10 10.49 -1.84
N ILE A 138 -4.60 11.72 -1.93
CA ILE A 138 -3.93 12.80 -2.67
C ILE A 138 -2.49 12.98 -2.15
N LYS A 139 -2.31 13.04 -0.82
CA LYS A 139 -0.98 13.16 -0.20
C LYS A 139 -0.10 11.95 -0.48
N LEU A 140 -0.66 10.73 -0.40
CA LEU A 140 0.05 9.48 -0.65
C LEU A 140 0.60 9.41 -2.09
N PHE A 141 -0.24 9.64 -3.09
CA PHE A 141 0.16 9.57 -4.49
C PHE A 141 1.06 10.73 -4.91
N THR A 142 0.85 11.93 -4.35
CA THR A 142 1.78 13.06 -4.52
C THR A 142 3.16 12.75 -3.93
N ALA A 143 3.22 12.09 -2.77
CA ALA A 143 4.48 11.69 -2.16
C ALA A 143 5.21 10.61 -2.98
N LEU A 144 4.47 9.65 -3.55
CA LEU A 144 5.03 8.66 -4.47
C LEU A 144 5.69 9.35 -5.68
N ALA A 145 4.97 10.23 -6.36
CA ALA A 145 5.48 10.95 -7.53
C ALA A 145 6.80 11.68 -7.20
N ARG A 146 6.83 12.40 -6.07
CA ARG A 146 8.04 13.08 -5.58
C ARG A 146 9.19 12.10 -5.31
N SER A 147 8.94 10.99 -4.61
CA SER A 147 9.99 10.01 -4.30
C SER A 147 10.57 9.32 -5.53
N ARG A 148 9.80 9.26 -6.62
CA ARG A 148 10.19 8.64 -7.89
C ARG A 148 10.70 9.66 -8.91
N SER A 149 10.79 10.93 -8.53
CA SER A 149 11.12 12.05 -9.44
C SER A 149 10.26 12.02 -10.72
N ALA A 150 8.98 11.67 -10.57
CA ALA A 150 8.02 11.51 -11.66
C ALA A 150 7.00 12.65 -11.65
N GLU A 151 6.47 12.99 -12.83
CA GLU A 151 5.36 13.92 -12.97
C GLU A 151 4.08 13.30 -12.42
N LEU A 152 3.20 14.14 -11.85
CA LEU A 152 1.84 13.79 -11.48
C LEU A 152 0.89 14.69 -12.25
N GLN A 153 0.04 14.08 -13.07
CA GLN A 153 -1.01 14.74 -13.83
C GLN A 153 -2.37 14.36 -13.23
N ARG A 154 -3.27 15.34 -13.15
CA ARG A 154 -4.66 15.17 -12.71
C ARG A 154 -5.59 15.59 -13.83
N SER A 155 -6.61 14.78 -14.11
CA SER A 155 -7.68 15.09 -15.05
C SER A 155 -9.00 14.51 -14.54
N GLU A 156 -10.12 15.15 -14.88
CA GLU A 156 -11.45 14.57 -14.63
C GLU A 156 -11.60 13.25 -15.39
N LEU A 157 -12.22 12.24 -14.77
CA LEU A 157 -12.46 10.94 -15.41
C LEU A 157 -13.90 10.45 -15.22
N PHE A 158 -14.33 10.24 -13.98
CA PHE A 158 -15.68 9.82 -13.66
C PHE A 158 -16.42 10.96 -12.97
N THR A 159 -17.32 11.61 -13.69
CA THR A 159 -18.15 12.67 -13.10
C THR A 159 -19.23 12.07 -12.20
N ALA A 160 -19.69 12.85 -11.20
CA ALA A 160 -20.61 12.35 -10.17
C ALA A 160 -21.94 11.83 -10.75
N ASP A 161 -22.39 12.36 -11.90
CA ASP A 161 -23.62 11.96 -12.59
C ASP A 161 -23.56 10.57 -13.24
N LEU A 162 -22.37 9.98 -13.37
CA LEU A 162 -22.20 8.60 -13.85
C LEU A 162 -22.48 7.56 -12.76
N PHE A 163 -22.48 7.96 -11.50
CA PHE A 163 -22.73 7.06 -10.38
C PHE A 163 -24.25 6.98 -10.09
N PRO A 164 -24.81 5.76 -9.93
CA PRO A 164 -26.25 5.58 -9.69
C PRO A 164 -26.67 5.94 -8.25
N ASP A 165 -25.71 6.19 -7.38
CA ASP A 165 -25.85 6.56 -5.98
C ASP A 165 -25.20 7.93 -5.69
N ALA A 166 -25.26 8.38 -4.43
CA ALA A 166 -24.72 9.68 -4.02
C ALA A 166 -23.19 9.63 -3.84
N HIS A 167 -22.47 9.26 -4.90
CA HIS A 167 -21.01 9.18 -4.94
C HIS A 167 -20.39 10.46 -5.51
N LEU A 168 -19.21 10.83 -5.03
CA LEU A 168 -18.46 11.96 -5.60
C LEU A 168 -17.83 11.57 -6.94
N GLY A 169 -17.56 12.55 -7.80
CA GLY A 169 -16.73 12.28 -8.98
C GLY A 169 -15.33 11.79 -8.57
N GLU A 170 -14.71 10.98 -9.42
CA GLU A 170 -13.32 10.55 -9.23
C GLU A 170 -12.44 11.07 -10.36
N ASP A 171 -11.40 11.82 -9.97
CA ASP A 171 -10.39 12.31 -10.91
C ASP A 171 -9.32 11.24 -11.13
N LEU A 172 -8.83 11.14 -12.37
CA LEU A 172 -7.66 10.36 -12.72
C LEU A 172 -6.39 11.07 -12.24
N TYR A 173 -5.57 10.33 -11.51
CA TYR A 173 -4.20 10.70 -11.16
C TYR A 173 -3.25 9.78 -11.91
N ARG A 174 -2.45 10.35 -12.81
CA ARG A 174 -1.42 9.63 -13.58
C ARG A 174 -0.04 10.06 -13.12
N ILE A 175 0.78 9.11 -12.70
CA ILE A 175 2.15 9.31 -12.25
C ILE A 175 3.11 8.64 -13.22
N GLY A 176 4.11 9.37 -13.69
CA GLY A 176 5.17 8.84 -14.53
C GLY A 176 5.65 9.82 -15.60
N PRO A 177 6.54 9.38 -16.51
CA PRO A 177 7.16 8.06 -16.49
C PRO A 177 8.09 7.90 -15.29
N PHE A 178 8.08 6.72 -14.66
CA PHE A 178 9.13 6.30 -13.75
C PHE A 178 10.44 6.14 -14.53
N ALA A 179 11.57 6.43 -13.88
CA ALA A 179 12.88 6.17 -14.47
C ALA A 179 12.98 4.69 -14.89
N ALA A 180 13.62 4.40 -16.01
CA ALA A 180 13.88 3.00 -16.37
C ALA A 180 14.65 2.33 -15.23
N ALA A 181 14.27 1.08 -14.89
CA ALA A 181 15.09 0.30 -13.97
C ALA A 181 16.52 0.25 -14.55
N PRO A 182 17.58 0.47 -13.74
CA PRO A 182 18.94 0.38 -14.24
C PRO A 182 19.13 -1.00 -14.88
N ALA A 183 19.64 -1.02 -16.12
CA ALA A 183 19.96 -2.27 -16.77
C ALA A 183 20.96 -3.04 -15.89
N VAL A 184 20.61 -4.26 -15.50
CA VAL A 184 21.58 -5.14 -14.86
C VAL A 184 22.71 -5.33 -15.88
N ALA A 185 23.88 -4.78 -15.59
CA ALA A 185 25.04 -4.96 -16.45
C ALA A 185 25.26 -6.47 -16.61
N ALA A 186 25.07 -6.98 -17.83
CA ALA A 186 25.41 -8.35 -18.15
C ALA A 186 26.86 -8.57 -17.75
N ALA A 187 27.09 -9.43 -16.77
CA ALA A 187 28.44 -9.86 -16.42
C ALA A 187 28.99 -10.60 -17.65
N ASN A 188 29.73 -9.87 -18.49
CA ASN A 188 30.49 -10.45 -19.58
C ASN A 188 31.63 -11.27 -18.98
N GLY A 189 31.35 -12.55 -18.71
CA GLY A 189 32.36 -13.55 -18.43
C GLY A 189 33.22 -13.76 -19.66
N ARG A 190 34.50 -13.41 -19.54
CA ARG A 190 35.59 -13.97 -20.34
C ARG A 190 36.27 -15.06 -19.52
#